data_AF-A0A8T6EH75-F1
#
_entry.id   AF-A0A8T6EH75-F1
#
_cell.length_a   1.000
_cell.length_b   1.000
_cell.length_c   1.000
_cell.angle_alpha   90.00
_cell.angle_beta   90.00
_cell.angle_gamma   90.00
#
_symmetry.space_group_name_H-M   'P 1'
#
loop_
_entity.id
_entity.type
_entity.pdbx_description
1 polymer ?
#
loop_
_entity_poly.entity_id
_entity_poly.type
_entity_poly.pdbx_seq_one_letter_code
_entity_poly.pdbx_strand_id
1 'polypeptide(L)'
;MKRKIARLEEENAILAQSVARIVKEKMKSPLPVFEFIKAHQSEFRVSTMCRVLPVSRSGYYAWLHRGPSRWEEADRRLFPLIKRIYEDSNGHYGTLRIQAVLRE
;
A
#
# COMPACT_ATOMS: atom_id res chain seq x y z
N MET A 1 -21.22 14.33 29.53
CA MET A 1 -21.77 13.36 28.56
C MET A 1 -21.37 13.62 27.10
N LYS A 2 -21.35 14.87 26.60
CA LYS A 2 -21.13 15.18 25.15
C LYS A 2 -19.81 14.69 24.52
N ARG A 3 -18.72 14.58 25.29
CA ARG A 3 -17.41 14.12 24.78
C ARG A 3 -17.38 12.65 24.34
N LYS A 4 -18.27 11.81 24.87
CA LYS A 4 -18.28 10.36 24.60
C LYS A 4 -19.02 10.03 23.30
N ILE A 5 -20.09 10.78 23.02
CA ILE A 5 -20.88 10.66 21.77
C ILE A 5 -20.04 11.10 20.57
N ALA A 6 -19.41 12.28 20.65
CA ALA A 6 -18.56 12.78 19.56
C ALA A 6 -17.38 11.84 19.23
N ARG A 7 -16.82 11.19 20.26
CA ARG A 7 -15.73 10.22 20.10
C ARG A 7 -16.21 8.94 19.39
N LEU A 8 -17.42 8.49 19.68
CA LEU A 8 -18.03 7.31 19.06
C LEU A 8 -18.45 7.59 17.61
N GLU A 9 -18.90 8.80 17.31
CA GLU A 9 -19.22 9.22 15.94
C GLU A 9 -17.96 9.27 15.06
N GLU A 10 -16.85 9.81 15.58
CA GLU A 10 -15.56 9.82 14.89
C GLU A 10 -15.04 8.40 14.66
N GLU A 11 -15.11 7.53 15.67
CA GLU A 11 -14.70 6.12 15.58
C GLU A 11 -15.55 5.34 14.55
N ASN A 12 -16.87 5.55 14.53
CA ASN A 12 -17.78 4.90 13.58
C ASN A 12 -17.59 5.41 12.14
N ALA A 13 -17.31 6.69 11.95
CA ALA A 13 -17.03 7.25 10.62
C ALA A 13 -15.75 6.65 10.02
N ILE A 14 -14.70 6.54 10.84
CA ILE A 14 -13.43 5.90 10.43
C ILE A 14 -13.67 4.43 10.07
N LEU A 15 -14.42 3.68 10.88
CA LEU A 15 -14.74 2.27 10.61
C LEU A 15 -15.56 2.09 9.33
N ALA A 16 -16.58 2.93 9.12
CA ALA A 16 -17.44 2.85 7.94
C ALA A 16 -16.66 3.11 6.65
N GLN A 17 -15.78 4.12 6.64
CA GLN A 17 -14.94 4.44 5.49
C GLN A 17 -13.82 3.42 5.28
N SER A 18 -13.21 2.90 6.36
CA SER A 18 -12.15 1.91 6.26
C SER A 18 -12.67 0.57 5.76
N VAL A 19 -13.82 0.09 6.27
CA VAL A 19 -14.40 -1.20 5.86
C VAL A 19 -14.79 -1.18 4.38
N ALA A 20 -15.33 -0.06 3.88
CA ALA A 20 -15.67 0.08 2.47
C ALA A 20 -14.45 -0.05 1.53
N ARG A 21 -13.27 0.42 1.94
CA ARG A 21 -12.04 0.33 1.15
C ARG A 21 -11.35 -1.03 1.32
N ILE A 22 -11.29 -1.54 2.55
CA ILE A 22 -10.71 -2.86 2.88
C ILE A 22 -11.44 -4.00 2.16
N VAL A 23 -12.77 -3.91 2.00
CA VAL A 23 -13.57 -4.92 1.29
C VAL A 23 -13.41 -4.82 -0.24
N LYS A 24 -13.10 -3.62 -0.77
CA LYS A 24 -12.95 -3.39 -2.22
C LYS A 24 -11.58 -3.81 -2.75
N GLU A 25 -10.51 -3.56 -1.99
CA GLU A 25 -9.13 -3.93 -2.33
C GLU A 25 -8.78 -5.26 -1.66
N LYS A 26 -9.03 -6.39 -2.34
CA LYS A 26 -8.71 -7.75 -1.86
C LYS A 26 -7.34 -7.81 -1.18
N MET A 27 -7.36 -8.02 0.14
CA MET A 27 -6.23 -8.00 1.05
C MET A 27 -5.14 -9.02 0.66
N LYS A 28 -3.95 -8.55 0.27
CA LYS A 28 -2.73 -9.38 0.17
C LYS A 28 -1.57 -8.88 1.05
N SER A 29 -1.68 -7.74 1.74
CA SER A 29 -0.61 -7.20 2.61
C SER A 29 -1.17 -6.15 3.61
N PRO A 30 -0.44 -5.76 4.67
CA PRO A 30 -0.84 -4.69 5.62
C PRO A 30 -0.75 -3.25 5.07
N LEU A 31 -0.33 -3.09 3.81
CA LEU A 31 -0.22 -1.79 3.13
C LEU A 31 -1.54 -1.00 3.03
N PRO A 32 -2.71 -1.61 2.80
CA PRO A 32 -3.97 -0.88 2.62
C PRO A 32 -4.39 -0.05 3.85
N VAL A 33 -4.04 -0.51 5.06
CA VAL A 33 -4.37 0.21 6.30
C VAL A 33 -3.52 1.47 6.45
N PHE A 34 -2.22 1.39 6.17
CA PHE A 34 -1.35 2.58 6.24
C PHE A 34 -1.62 3.56 5.09
N GLU A 35 -1.98 3.07 3.90
CA GLU A 35 -2.45 3.92 2.80
C GLU A 35 -3.74 4.65 3.14
N PHE A 36 -4.71 3.99 3.77
CA PHE A 36 -5.92 4.64 4.26
C PHE A 36 -5.60 5.76 5.26
N ILE A 37 -4.72 5.48 6.23
CA ILE A 37 -4.29 6.47 7.23
C ILE A 37 -3.60 7.66 6.55
N LYS A 38 -2.74 7.42 5.55
CA LYS A 38 -2.05 8.48 4.79
C LYS A 38 -3.03 9.33 3.98
N ALA A 39 -4.05 8.72 3.38
CA ALA A 39 -5.05 9.42 2.59
C ALA A 39 -5.93 10.36 3.44
N HIS A 40 -6.25 9.98 4.68
CA HIS A 40 -7.17 10.73 5.55
C HIS A 40 -6.48 11.43 6.73
N GLN A 41 -5.16 11.56 6.72
CA GLN A 41 -4.40 12.20 7.82
C GLN A 41 -4.71 13.70 8.00
N SER A 42 -5.30 14.35 7.00
CA SER A 42 -5.82 15.72 7.06
C SER A 42 -7.19 15.84 7.71
N GLU A 43 -7.98 14.76 7.69
CA GLU A 43 -9.37 14.73 8.15
C GLU A 43 -9.48 14.14 9.56
N PHE A 44 -8.67 13.12 9.87
CA PHE A 44 -8.65 12.45 11.15
C PHE A 44 -7.26 12.44 11.77
N ARG A 45 -7.20 12.43 13.11
CA ARG A 45 -5.92 12.28 13.80
C ARG A 45 -5.37 10.88 13.58
N VAL A 46 -4.11 10.78 13.15
CA VAL A 46 -3.38 9.50 12.99
C VAL A 46 -3.45 8.63 14.25
N SER A 47 -3.37 9.25 15.45
CA SER A 47 -3.52 8.53 16.72
C SER A 47 -4.89 7.85 16.89
N THR A 48 -5.95 8.49 16.40
CA THR A 48 -7.32 7.96 16.45
C THR A 48 -7.44 6.82 15.46
N MET A 49 -7.00 7.01 14.21
CA MET A 49 -7.05 5.98 13.17
C MET A 49 -6.22 4.73 13.53
N CYS A 50 -5.01 4.89 14.06
CA CYS A 50 -4.18 3.75 14.49
C CYS A 50 -4.85 2.92 15.60
N ARG A 51 -5.57 3.57 16.52
CA ARG A 51 -6.32 2.90 17.59
C ARG A 51 -7.54 2.16 17.04
N VAL A 52 -8.21 2.72 16.03
CA VAL A 52 -9.41 2.14 15.40
C VAL A 52 -9.06 1.00 14.44
N LEU A 53 -7.93 1.08 13.74
CA LEU A 53 -7.47 0.13 12.71
C LEU A 53 -6.42 -0.88 13.21
N PRO A 54 -6.50 -1.30 14.48
CA PRO A 54 -5.44 -1.92 15.30
C PRO A 54 -4.00 -1.94 14.75
N VAL A 55 -3.43 -0.79 14.38
CA VAL A 55 -2.02 -0.68 13.94
C VAL A 55 -1.19 0.21 14.86
N SER A 56 0.11 -0.04 14.93
CA SER A 56 1.00 0.81 15.72
C SER A 56 1.30 2.12 14.99
N ARG A 57 1.35 3.23 15.75
CA ARG A 57 1.78 4.55 15.23
C ARG A 57 3.21 4.50 14.70
N SER A 58 4.10 3.80 15.40
CA SER A 58 5.49 3.61 14.98
C SER A 58 5.59 2.83 13.67
N GLY A 59 4.74 1.81 13.48
CA GLY A 59 4.65 1.08 12.21
C GLY A 59 4.19 1.96 11.06
N TYR A 60 3.19 2.81 11.28
CA TYR A 60 2.72 3.78 10.28
C TYR A 60 3.83 4.75 9.85
N TYR A 61 4.51 5.38 10.81
CA TYR A 61 5.58 6.31 10.46
C TYR A 61 6.80 5.61 9.86
N ALA A 62 7.15 4.41 10.33
CA ALA A 62 8.20 3.62 9.71
C ALA A 62 7.87 3.28 8.25
N TRP A 63 6.61 2.92 7.97
CA TRP A 63 6.14 2.70 6.60
C TRP A 63 6.15 4.00 5.78
N LEU A 64 5.70 5.12 6.34
CA LEU A 64 5.64 6.41 5.65
C LEU A 64 7.02 6.90 5.19
N HIS A 65 8.05 6.64 5.99
CA HIS A 65 9.43 7.05 5.73
C HIS A 65 10.27 5.94 5.10
N ARG A 66 9.71 4.73 4.92
CA ARG A 66 10.42 3.64 4.26
C ARG A 66 10.60 4.02 2.79
N GLY A 67 11.86 4.21 2.40
CA GLY A 67 12.24 4.26 0.99
C GLY A 67 12.03 2.92 0.30
N PRO A 68 12.09 2.87 -1.04
CA PRO A 68 11.97 1.62 -1.78
C PRO A 68 13.02 0.63 -1.27
N SER A 69 12.61 -0.63 -1.08
CA SER A 69 13.54 -1.70 -0.77
C SER A 69 14.49 -1.95 -1.95
N ARG A 70 15.63 -2.58 -1.68
CA ARG A 70 16.58 -3.01 -2.73
C ARG A 70 15.88 -3.82 -3.85
N TRP A 71 14.87 -4.62 -3.49
CA TRP A 71 14.08 -5.38 -4.46
C TRP A 71 13.15 -4.49 -5.27
N GLU A 72 12.45 -3.54 -4.65
CA GLU A 72 11.61 -2.57 -5.38
C GLU A 72 12.44 -1.67 -6.30
N GLU A 73 13.65 -1.30 -5.91
CA GLU A 73 14.57 -0.57 -6.79
C GLU A 73 15.03 -1.43 -7.96
N ALA A 74 15.35 -2.71 -7.72
CA ALA A 74 15.71 -3.65 -8.77
C ALA A 74 14.53 -3.86 -9.73
N ASP A 75 13.32 -4.06 -9.21
CA ASP A 75 12.10 -4.20 -10.01
C ASP A 75 11.82 -2.93 -10.81
N ARG A 76 11.94 -1.74 -10.21
CA ARG A 76 11.77 -0.47 -10.95
C ARG A 76 12.75 -0.35 -12.12
N ARG A 77 13.96 -0.90 -12.00
CA ARG A 77 14.97 -0.90 -13.07
C ARG A 77 14.73 -2.01 -14.10
N LEU A 78 14.39 -3.23 -13.65
CA LEU A 78 14.30 -4.41 -14.48
C LEU A 78 12.93 -4.57 -15.16
N PHE A 79 11.85 -4.18 -14.50
CA PHE A 79 10.49 -4.35 -15.02
C PHE A 79 10.26 -3.66 -16.36
N PRO A 80 10.69 -2.41 -16.59
CA PRO A 80 10.56 -1.77 -17.90
C PRO A 80 11.34 -2.51 -19.00
N LEU A 81 12.52 -3.06 -18.68
CA LEU A 81 13.35 -3.82 -19.61
C LEU A 81 12.69 -5.15 -19.96
N ILE A 82 12.24 -5.89 -18.95
CA ILE A 82 11.49 -7.15 -19.11
C ILE A 82 10.25 -6.91 -19.97
N LYS A 83 9.47 -5.86 -19.66
CA LYS A 83 8.26 -5.51 -20.39
C LYS A 83 8.56 -5.22 -21.85
N ARG A 84 9.59 -4.42 -22.13
CA ARG A 84 10.02 -4.11 -23.49
C ARG A 84 10.42 -5.37 -24.26
N ILE A 85 11.27 -6.23 -23.70
CA ILE A 85 11.71 -7.48 -24.36
C ILE A 85 10.51 -8.38 -24.63
N TYR A 86 9.57 -8.46 -23.68
CA TYR A 86 8.34 -9.22 -23.86
C TYR A 86 7.50 -8.69 -25.01
N GLU A 87 7.28 -7.37 -25.07
CA GLU A 87 6.52 -6.70 -26.13
C GLU A 87 7.22 -6.79 -27.50
N ASP A 88 8.54 -6.59 -27.56
CA ASP A 88 9.36 -6.72 -28.78
C ASP A 88 9.33 -8.17 -29.31
N SER A 89 9.20 -9.16 -28.42
CA SER A 89 9.00 -10.56 -28.79
C SER A 89 7.55 -10.91 -29.16
N ASN A 90 6.63 -9.93 -29.18
CA ASN A 90 5.19 -10.12 -29.33
C ASN A 90 4.62 -11.15 -28.33
N GLY A 91 5.17 -11.16 -27.11
CA GLY A 91 4.79 -12.05 -26.02
C GLY A 91 5.30 -13.49 -26.12
N HIS A 92 6.10 -13.83 -27.13
CA HIS A 92 6.61 -15.21 -27.32
C HIS A 92 7.75 -15.56 -26.36
N TYR A 93 8.49 -14.58 -25.86
CA TYR A 93 9.62 -14.85 -24.98
C TYR A 93 9.13 -15.07 -23.55
N GLY A 94 9.33 -16.28 -23.05
CA GLY A 94 9.18 -16.60 -21.63
C GLY A 94 10.42 -16.20 -20.81
N THR A 95 10.35 -16.43 -19.50
CA THR A 95 11.35 -16.00 -18.51
C THR A 95 12.79 -16.33 -18.89
N LEU A 96 13.08 -17.53 -19.36
CA LEU A 96 14.45 -17.95 -19.71
C LEU A 96 15.03 -17.15 -20.88
N ARG A 97 14.23 -16.87 -21.91
CA ARG A 97 14.66 -16.10 -23.08
C ARG A 97 14.85 -14.63 -22.73
N ILE A 98 13.93 -14.06 -21.94
CA ILE A 98 14.08 -12.70 -21.42
C ILE A 98 15.35 -12.59 -20.55
N GLN A 99 15.61 -13.58 -19.68
CA GLN A 99 16.83 -13.60 -18.87
C GLN A 99 18.11 -13.69 -19.70
N ALA A 100 18.10 -14.40 -20.83
CA ALA A 100 19.25 -14.44 -21.75
C ALA A 100 19.50 -13.05 -22.35
N VAL A 101 18.46 -12.39 -22.87
CA VAL A 101 18.56 -11.03 -23.44
C VAL A 101 18.98 -9.99 -22.40
N LEU A 102 18.59 -10.15 -21.13
CA LEU A 102 19.02 -9.25 -20.05
C LEU A 102 20.49 -9.44 -19.62
N ARG A 103 21.15 -10.51 -20.05
CA ARG A 103 22.56 -10.82 -19.72
C ARG A 103 23.53 -10.49 -20.85
N GLU A 104 23.03 -10.22 -22.06
CA GLU A 104 23.78 -9.72 -23.22
C GLU A 104 24.04 -8.21 -23.09
#